data_AF-A0A315APN5-F1
#
_entry.id   AF-A0A315APN5-F1
#
_cell.length_a   1.000
_cell.length_b   1.000
_cell.length_c   1.000
_cell.angle_alpha   90.00
_cell.angle_beta   90.00
_cell.angle_gamma   90.00
#
_symmetry.space_group_name_H-M   'P 1'
#
loop_
_entity.id
_entity.type
_entity.pdbx_description
1 polymer ?
#
loop_
_entity_poly.entity_id
_entity_poly.type
_entity_poly.pdbx_seq_one_letter_code
_entity_poly.pdbx_strand_id
1 'polypeptide(L)'
;MVVDAADFDGSFPKKVAKLVSDTIEEHSAAWKQGKSGNVPRVVLVVTKIDLLPSSLSPTRLEHWVRTRAREGGANKLTSVHLVSAVRDWGLKNLVDEVVSLAGPRGNVWAIGAQNAGKSTLINAIGKHVGGKITHLTEAPVPGTTLGIVRVEGVLPGHTKLFDTPGLLNPHQITTRLTREEQSLVNISKELKPRTYRIKDGYSVHIAGLMRLDIEESSVDTVYVTAWASPYLPLHMGKTENAGTMVEEHFGLQLQPPIGETRVKELGKWVRKEFHISGNSWDSSSVDIAAAGLGWFAVGLKGEAVLSVWTYDGIDVVLRNALLPNRSYIFEVAGFTVSKIVSKADQASNRPHHRSEKKRKQSDQKESVAC
;
A
#
# COMPACT_ATOMS: atom_id res chain seq x y z
N MET A 1 1.92 -16.96 -0.42
CA MET A 1 2.51 -15.62 -0.62
C MET A 1 1.51 -14.59 -0.12
N VAL A 2 1.94 -13.66 0.73
CA VAL A 2 1.10 -12.63 1.35
C VAL A 2 1.42 -11.28 0.71
N VAL A 3 0.39 -10.58 0.24
CA VAL A 3 0.51 -9.32 -0.52
C VAL A 3 -0.55 -8.33 -0.02
N ASP A 4 -0.18 -7.05 0.06
CA ASP A 4 -1.07 -5.96 0.47
C ASP A 4 -1.97 -5.54 -0.70
N ALA A 5 -3.29 -5.50 -0.51
CA ALA A 5 -4.24 -5.05 -1.53
C ALA A 5 -4.00 -3.60 -1.98
N ALA A 6 -3.60 -2.71 -1.06
CA ALA A 6 -3.44 -1.29 -1.33
C ALA A 6 -2.05 -0.93 -1.89
N ASP A 7 -1.05 -1.81 -1.71
CA ASP A 7 0.30 -1.67 -2.27
C ASP A 7 0.75 -2.98 -2.92
N PHE A 8 -0.03 -3.48 -3.88
CA PHE A 8 0.22 -4.79 -4.49
C PHE A 8 1.62 -4.87 -5.09
N ASP A 9 1.99 -3.94 -5.97
CA ASP A 9 3.29 -3.98 -6.67
C ASP A 9 4.48 -3.77 -5.74
N GLY A 10 4.32 -2.96 -4.69
CA GLY A 10 5.36 -2.75 -3.69
C GLY A 10 5.54 -3.95 -2.76
N SER A 11 4.47 -4.69 -2.45
CA SER A 11 4.50 -5.84 -1.54
C SER A 11 4.64 -7.21 -2.21
N PHE A 12 4.42 -7.29 -3.53
CA PHE A 12 4.49 -8.54 -4.28
C PHE A 12 5.95 -9.01 -4.42
N PRO A 13 6.30 -10.22 -3.92
CA PRO A 13 7.67 -10.71 -3.95
C PRO A 13 8.07 -11.26 -5.33
N LYS A 14 8.27 -10.38 -6.32
CA LYS A 14 8.55 -10.71 -7.74
C LYS A 14 9.67 -11.76 -7.90
N LYS A 15 10.78 -11.62 -7.16
CA LYS A 15 11.91 -12.57 -7.23
C LYS A 15 11.53 -13.98 -6.78
N VAL A 16 10.79 -14.09 -5.67
CA VAL A 16 10.31 -15.38 -5.15
C VAL A 16 9.26 -15.97 -6.08
N ALA A 17 8.37 -15.13 -6.64
CA ALA A 17 7.32 -15.57 -7.55
C ALA A 17 7.90 -16.21 -8.82
N LYS A 18 8.94 -15.58 -9.41
CA LYS A 18 9.67 -16.12 -10.55
C LYS A 18 10.37 -17.42 -10.21
N LEU A 19 11.20 -17.42 -9.16
CA LEU A 19 11.93 -18.61 -8.71
C LEU A 19 10.99 -19.81 -8.49
N VAL A 20 9.90 -19.61 -7.76
CA VAL A 20 8.94 -20.69 -7.50
C VAL A 20 8.23 -21.13 -8.78
N SER A 21 7.92 -20.22 -9.69
CA SER A 21 7.30 -20.58 -10.99
C SER A 21 8.24 -21.40 -11.86
N ASP A 22 9.51 -21.00 -11.94
CA ASP A 22 10.55 -21.72 -12.68
C ASP A 22 10.73 -23.13 -12.10
N THR A 23 10.84 -23.25 -10.77
CA THR A 23 10.88 -24.55 -10.06
C THR A 23 9.64 -25.41 -10.37
N ILE A 24 8.44 -24.81 -10.41
CA ILE A 24 7.21 -25.55 -10.74
C ILE A 24 7.26 -26.08 -12.18
N GLU A 25 7.73 -25.28 -13.13
CA GLU A 25 7.84 -25.69 -14.52
C GLU A 25 8.81 -26.86 -14.69
N GLU A 26 10.02 -26.75 -14.12
CA GLU A 26 11.03 -27.81 -14.13
C GLU A 26 10.52 -29.13 -13.51
N HIS A 27 9.94 -29.06 -12.30
CA HIS A 27 9.45 -30.27 -11.64
C HIS A 27 8.17 -30.82 -12.27
N SER A 28 7.33 -29.99 -12.89
CA SER A 28 6.15 -30.47 -13.64
C SER A 28 6.55 -31.26 -14.88
N ALA A 29 7.64 -30.87 -15.56
CA ALA A 29 8.20 -31.61 -16.67
C ALA A 29 8.82 -32.94 -16.20
N ALA A 30 9.55 -32.91 -15.07
CA ALA A 30 10.13 -34.11 -14.47
C ALA A 30 9.08 -35.10 -13.95
N TRP A 31 7.94 -34.61 -13.43
CA TRP A 31 6.82 -35.45 -12.98
C TRP A 31 6.13 -36.16 -14.15
N LYS A 32 5.94 -35.47 -15.29
CA LYS A 32 5.45 -36.12 -16.54
C LYS A 32 6.40 -37.21 -17.04
N GLN A 33 7.66 -37.19 -16.63
CA GLN A 33 8.67 -38.20 -16.94
C GLN A 33 8.82 -39.27 -15.82
N GLY A 34 7.90 -39.32 -14.86
CA GLY A 34 7.84 -40.37 -13.84
C GLY A 34 8.76 -40.17 -12.62
N LYS A 35 9.37 -38.99 -12.44
CA LYS A 35 10.17 -38.67 -11.24
C LYS A 35 9.28 -38.15 -10.09
N SER A 36 9.64 -38.47 -8.85
CA SER A 36 8.98 -37.97 -7.63
C SER A 36 9.26 -36.48 -7.42
N GLY A 37 8.49 -35.62 -8.09
CA GLY A 37 8.58 -34.16 -7.89
C GLY A 37 7.55 -33.68 -6.87
N ASN A 38 8.00 -33.27 -5.68
CA ASN A 38 7.17 -32.45 -4.80
C ASN A 38 7.05 -31.05 -5.41
N VAL A 39 6.02 -30.83 -6.22
CA VAL A 39 5.74 -29.53 -6.85
C VAL A 39 5.17 -28.58 -5.79
N PRO A 40 5.77 -27.41 -5.56
CA PRO A 40 5.25 -26.46 -4.59
C PRO A 40 3.91 -25.90 -5.06
N ARG A 41 2.97 -25.75 -4.12
CA ARG A 41 1.64 -25.16 -4.36
C ARG A 41 1.65 -23.71 -3.92
N VAL A 42 1.35 -22.79 -4.82
CA VAL A 42 1.41 -21.35 -4.54
C VAL A 42 -0.01 -20.83 -4.29
N VAL A 43 -0.29 -20.56 -3.02
CA VAL A 43 -1.49 -19.84 -2.60
C VAL A 43 -1.15 -18.36 -2.46
N LEU A 44 -1.82 -17.50 -3.22
CA LEU A 44 -1.69 -16.05 -3.12
C LEU A 44 -2.76 -15.51 -2.17
N VAL A 45 -2.33 -14.82 -1.12
CA VAL A 45 -3.20 -14.24 -0.10
C VAL A 45 -3.10 -12.72 -0.18
N VAL A 46 -4.19 -12.08 -0.57
CA VAL A 46 -4.31 -10.63 -0.65
C VAL A 46 -4.93 -10.13 0.64
N THR A 47 -4.15 -9.42 1.44
CA THR A 47 -4.55 -8.92 2.76
C THR A 47 -5.06 -7.48 2.70
N LYS A 48 -5.62 -7.01 3.81
CA LYS A 48 -6.08 -5.63 4.00
C LYS A 48 -7.13 -5.18 3.00
N ILE A 49 -7.95 -6.10 2.50
CA ILE A 49 -9.04 -5.78 1.57
C ILE A 49 -10.07 -4.82 2.20
N ASP A 50 -10.11 -4.72 3.53
CA ASP A 50 -10.93 -3.77 4.28
C ASP A 50 -10.53 -2.31 4.07
N LEU A 51 -9.33 -2.06 3.51
CA LEU A 51 -8.87 -0.74 3.12
C LEU A 51 -9.34 -0.34 1.72
N LEU A 52 -9.82 -1.29 0.91
CA LEU A 52 -10.40 -0.99 -0.39
C LEU A 52 -11.87 -0.56 -0.24
N PRO A 53 -12.38 0.30 -1.14
CA PRO A 53 -13.77 0.68 -1.13
C PRO A 53 -14.70 -0.53 -1.24
N SER A 54 -15.73 -0.56 -0.39
CA SER A 54 -16.75 -1.63 -0.38
C SER A 54 -17.53 -1.81 -1.70
N SER A 55 -17.48 -0.81 -2.60
CA SER A 55 -18.08 -0.88 -3.94
C SER A 55 -17.32 -1.78 -4.92
N LEU A 56 -16.09 -2.20 -4.59
CA LEU A 56 -15.30 -3.07 -5.45
C LEU A 56 -15.83 -4.51 -5.42
N SER A 57 -16.21 -5.03 -6.59
CA SER A 57 -16.60 -6.44 -6.74
C SER A 57 -15.42 -7.37 -6.41
N PRO A 58 -15.61 -8.39 -5.54
CA PRO A 58 -14.59 -9.40 -5.24
C PRO A 58 -14.09 -10.13 -6.48
N THR A 59 -14.99 -10.45 -7.43
CA THR A 59 -14.64 -11.13 -8.69
C THR A 59 -13.72 -10.29 -9.55
N ARG A 60 -14.00 -8.98 -9.65
CA ARG A 60 -13.15 -8.04 -10.39
C ARG A 60 -11.77 -7.92 -9.74
N LEU A 61 -11.74 -7.81 -8.41
CA LEU A 61 -10.49 -7.73 -7.66
C LEU A 61 -9.64 -8.99 -7.85
N GLU A 62 -10.24 -10.17 -7.73
CA GLU A 62 -9.53 -11.44 -7.93
C GLU A 62 -8.96 -11.54 -9.36
N HIS A 63 -9.76 -11.18 -10.37
CA HIS A 63 -9.29 -11.18 -11.76
C HIS A 63 -8.10 -10.22 -11.95
N TRP A 64 -8.20 -8.99 -11.43
CA TRP A 64 -7.11 -8.02 -11.49
C TRP A 64 -5.85 -8.55 -10.79
N VAL A 65 -5.99 -9.11 -9.59
CA VAL A 65 -4.88 -9.69 -8.81
C VAL A 65 -4.19 -10.81 -9.58
N ARG A 66 -4.96 -11.73 -10.20
CA ARG A 66 -4.40 -12.84 -10.98
C ARG A 66 -3.61 -12.33 -12.18
N THR A 67 -4.14 -11.35 -12.90
CA THR A 67 -3.44 -10.73 -14.03
C THR A 67 -2.14 -10.08 -13.58
N ARG A 68 -2.17 -9.27 -12.51
CA ARG A 68 -0.98 -8.62 -11.95
C ARG A 68 0.05 -9.60 -11.40
N ALA A 69 -0.39 -10.67 -10.75
CA ALA A 69 0.51 -11.70 -10.24
C ALA A 69 1.25 -12.41 -11.39
N ARG A 70 0.56 -12.70 -12.50
CA ARG A 70 1.18 -13.26 -13.72
C ARG A 70 2.22 -12.33 -14.31
N GLU A 71 1.90 -11.04 -14.46
CA GLU A 71 2.85 -10.02 -14.91
C GLU A 71 4.05 -9.87 -13.96
N GLY A 72 3.85 -10.12 -12.65
CA GLY A 72 4.89 -10.19 -11.64
C GLY A 72 5.75 -11.47 -11.67
N GLY A 73 5.42 -12.44 -12.52
CA GLY A 73 6.14 -13.70 -12.70
C GLY A 73 5.57 -14.90 -11.94
N ALA A 74 4.38 -14.78 -11.33
CA ALA A 74 3.66 -15.93 -10.77
C ALA A 74 2.71 -16.54 -11.81
N ASN A 75 3.25 -17.40 -12.68
CA ASN A 75 2.48 -17.97 -13.80
C ASN A 75 1.47 -19.04 -13.33
N LYS A 76 1.82 -19.80 -12.30
CA LYS A 76 1.03 -20.94 -11.78
C LYS A 76 0.64 -20.72 -10.33
N LEU A 77 -0.47 -20.01 -10.13
CA LEU A 77 -1.12 -19.90 -8.83
C LEU A 77 -2.12 -21.04 -8.66
N THR A 78 -2.03 -21.75 -7.53
CA THR A 78 -3.02 -22.78 -7.15
C THR A 78 -4.35 -22.12 -6.82
N SER A 79 -4.32 -21.04 -6.04
CA SER A 79 -5.50 -20.28 -5.65
C SER A 79 -5.16 -18.86 -5.21
N VAL A 80 -6.19 -18.02 -5.16
CA VAL A 80 -6.12 -16.64 -4.68
C VAL A 80 -7.18 -16.46 -3.61
N HIS A 81 -6.78 -16.00 -2.43
CA HIS A 81 -7.68 -15.66 -1.34
C HIS A 81 -7.60 -14.17 -1.03
N LEU A 82 -8.78 -13.55 -0.98
CA LEU A 82 -8.96 -12.20 -0.47
C LEU A 82 -9.25 -12.30 1.02
N VAL A 83 -8.52 -11.59 1.88
CA VAL A 83 -8.70 -11.67 3.34
C VAL A 83 -8.58 -10.32 4.03
N SER A 84 -9.34 -10.16 5.10
CA SER A 84 -9.13 -9.10 6.08
C SER A 84 -8.91 -9.74 7.45
N ALA A 85 -7.66 -9.70 7.92
CA ALA A 85 -7.31 -10.19 9.24
C ALA A 85 -7.96 -9.35 10.37
N VAL A 86 -8.22 -8.07 10.11
CA VAL A 86 -8.85 -7.15 11.08
C VAL A 86 -10.36 -7.39 11.18
N ARG A 87 -11.01 -7.70 10.06
CA ARG A 87 -12.46 -7.97 10.02
C ARG A 87 -12.84 -9.45 10.13
N ASP A 88 -11.87 -10.34 10.39
CA ASP A 88 -12.06 -11.80 10.40
C ASP A 88 -12.79 -12.32 9.13
N TRP A 89 -12.46 -11.73 7.98
CA TRP A 89 -13.12 -12.03 6.71
C TRP A 89 -12.22 -12.86 5.80
N GLY A 90 -12.78 -13.92 5.21
CA GLY A 90 -12.09 -14.82 4.28
C GLY A 90 -11.10 -15.79 4.93
N LEU A 91 -10.90 -15.72 6.25
CA LEU A 91 -9.92 -16.54 6.97
C LEU A 91 -10.28 -18.03 6.98
N LYS A 92 -11.55 -18.36 7.22
CA LYS A 92 -12.01 -19.76 7.24
C LYS A 92 -11.70 -20.49 5.93
N ASN A 93 -12.12 -19.91 4.81
CA ASN A 93 -11.90 -20.48 3.47
C ASN A 93 -10.41 -20.63 3.17
N LEU A 94 -9.57 -19.67 3.59
CA LEU A 94 -8.13 -19.75 3.45
C LEU A 94 -7.55 -20.92 4.27
N VAL A 95 -7.97 -21.08 5.53
CA VAL A 95 -7.47 -22.17 6.40
C VAL A 95 -7.89 -23.52 5.86
N ASP A 96 -9.16 -23.70 5.52
CA ASP A 96 -9.70 -24.95 5.00
C ASP A 96 -8.94 -25.39 3.73
N GLU A 97 -8.68 -24.45 2.82
CA GLU A 97 -7.92 -24.73 1.60
C GLU A 97 -6.44 -25.01 1.87
N VAL A 98 -5.77 -24.21 2.70
CA VAL A 98 -4.36 -24.42 3.06
C VAL A 98 -4.16 -25.78 3.74
N VAL A 99 -5.06 -26.18 4.62
CA VAL A 99 -5.04 -27.50 5.29
C VAL A 99 -5.24 -28.61 4.27
N SER A 100 -6.19 -28.46 3.35
CA SER A 100 -6.44 -29.42 2.27
C SER A 100 -5.22 -29.58 1.35
N LEU A 101 -4.57 -28.48 0.96
CA LEU A 101 -3.39 -28.48 0.09
C LEU A 101 -2.12 -28.98 0.77
N ALA A 102 -1.96 -28.71 2.08
CA ALA A 102 -0.79 -29.15 2.84
C ALA A 102 -0.89 -30.64 3.23
N GLY A 103 -2.10 -31.13 3.51
CA GLY A 103 -2.33 -32.48 4.04
C GLY A 103 -1.82 -32.63 5.49
N PRO A 104 -1.92 -33.85 6.06
CA PRO A 104 -1.77 -34.07 7.51
C PRO A 104 -0.35 -33.82 8.08
N ARG A 105 0.67 -33.78 7.22
CA ARG A 105 2.09 -33.59 7.59
C ARG A 105 2.81 -32.57 6.69
N GLY A 106 2.06 -31.69 6.05
CA GLY A 106 2.61 -30.68 5.14
C GLY A 106 3.37 -29.56 5.85
N ASN A 107 4.26 -28.91 5.10
CA ASN A 107 4.94 -27.68 5.52
C ASN A 107 4.37 -26.49 4.74
N VAL A 108 3.91 -25.47 5.46
CA VAL A 108 3.37 -24.23 4.89
C VAL A 108 4.34 -23.10 5.20
N TRP A 109 4.71 -22.33 4.18
CA TRP A 109 5.66 -21.22 4.28
C TRP A 109 4.95 -19.90 4.01
N ALA A 110 4.87 -19.04 5.03
CA ALA A 110 4.31 -17.69 4.90
C ALA A 110 5.40 -16.73 4.43
N ILE A 111 5.35 -16.35 3.14
CA ILE A 111 6.32 -15.44 2.50
C ILE A 111 5.60 -14.18 2.03
N GLY A 112 6.15 -13.01 2.31
CA GLY A 112 5.63 -11.71 1.84
C GLY A 112 6.57 -10.56 2.19
N ALA A 113 6.32 -9.39 1.62
CA ALA A 113 7.09 -8.19 1.95
C ALA A 113 6.87 -7.75 3.41
N GLN A 114 7.79 -6.91 3.91
CA GLN A 114 7.58 -6.21 5.17
C GLN A 114 6.28 -5.38 5.07
N ASN A 115 5.49 -5.34 6.15
CA ASN A 115 4.21 -4.63 6.24
C ASN A 115 3.07 -5.16 5.34
N ALA A 116 3.24 -6.27 4.61
CA ALA A 116 2.18 -6.93 3.85
C ALA A 116 1.06 -7.55 4.75
N GLY A 117 1.15 -7.43 6.07
CA GLY A 117 0.16 -7.97 7.00
C GLY A 117 0.32 -9.45 7.35
N LYS A 118 1.47 -10.06 7.03
CA LYS A 118 1.79 -11.47 7.33
C LYS A 118 1.61 -11.85 8.80
N SER A 119 2.24 -11.13 9.73
CA SER A 119 2.13 -11.44 11.16
C SER A 119 0.71 -11.24 11.70
N THR A 120 0.00 -10.20 11.22
CA THR A 120 -1.42 -9.98 11.55
C THR A 120 -2.31 -11.12 11.05
N LEU A 121 -2.05 -11.62 9.84
CA LEU A 121 -2.76 -12.75 9.26
C LEU A 121 -2.54 -14.04 10.07
N ILE A 122 -1.29 -14.36 10.41
CA ILE A 122 -0.96 -15.56 11.21
C ILE A 122 -1.65 -15.50 12.57
N ASN A 123 -1.62 -14.32 13.21
CA ASN A 123 -2.28 -14.10 14.50
C ASN A 123 -3.80 -14.27 14.41
N ALA A 124 -4.42 -13.75 13.33
CA ALA A 124 -5.85 -13.88 13.11
C ALA A 124 -6.25 -15.33 12.86
N ILE A 125 -5.46 -16.08 12.07
CA ILE A 125 -5.71 -17.51 11.83
C ILE A 125 -5.61 -18.32 13.13
N GLY A 126 -4.57 -18.10 13.94
CA GLY A 126 -4.43 -18.84 15.20
C GLY A 126 -5.59 -18.57 16.18
N LYS A 127 -6.09 -17.33 16.23
CA LYS A 127 -7.31 -16.99 16.99
C LYS A 127 -8.54 -17.70 16.43
N HIS A 128 -8.69 -17.79 15.11
CA HIS A 128 -9.83 -18.42 14.45
C HIS A 128 -9.88 -19.94 14.68
N VAL A 129 -8.73 -20.61 14.65
CA VAL A 129 -8.61 -22.07 14.88
C VAL A 129 -8.74 -22.42 16.37
N GLY A 130 -8.71 -21.44 17.28
CA GLY A 130 -8.84 -21.65 18.72
C GLY A 130 -7.57 -22.16 19.40
N GLY A 131 -6.44 -22.14 18.71
CA GLY A 131 -5.13 -22.54 19.25
C GLY A 131 -4.45 -21.37 19.97
N LYS A 132 -3.80 -21.65 21.11
CA LYS A 132 -2.82 -20.71 21.66
C LYS A 132 -1.62 -20.69 20.72
N ILE A 133 -1.41 -19.55 20.07
CA ILE A 133 -0.25 -19.35 19.19
C ILE A 133 1.01 -19.42 20.04
N THR A 134 1.87 -20.39 19.74
CA THR A 134 3.17 -20.54 20.38
C THR A 134 4.26 -20.39 19.33
N HIS A 135 5.12 -19.40 19.51
CA HIS A 135 6.33 -19.22 18.72
C HIS A 135 7.43 -20.02 19.41
N LEU A 136 7.80 -21.17 18.83
CA LEU A 136 8.66 -22.13 19.52
C LEU A 136 10.14 -21.92 19.24
N THR A 137 10.52 -21.70 17.98
CA THR A 137 11.93 -21.72 17.59
C THR A 137 12.21 -20.76 16.43
N GLU A 138 13.24 -19.94 16.60
CA GLU A 138 13.89 -19.17 15.55
C GLU A 138 15.03 -20.00 14.95
N ALA A 139 14.98 -20.26 13.64
CA ALA A 139 16.12 -20.80 12.91
C ALA A 139 16.98 -19.62 12.42
N PRO A 140 18.26 -19.52 12.82
CA PRO A 140 19.12 -18.44 12.38
C PRO A 140 19.33 -18.50 10.87
N VAL A 141 19.00 -17.40 10.19
CA VAL A 141 19.31 -17.20 8.77
C VAL A 141 20.48 -16.22 8.69
N PRO A 142 21.58 -16.55 7.98
CA PRO A 142 22.72 -15.65 7.87
C PRO A 142 22.31 -14.27 7.29
N GLY A 143 22.65 -13.20 8.01
CA GLY A 143 22.44 -11.82 7.54
C GLY A 143 21.13 -11.13 7.96
N THR A 144 20.28 -11.76 8.79
CA THR A 144 19.04 -11.13 9.30
C THR A 144 18.92 -11.26 10.83
N THR A 145 18.46 -10.19 11.50
CA THR A 145 18.26 -10.15 12.97
C THR A 145 17.04 -10.95 13.45
N LEU A 146 16.13 -11.35 12.55
CA LEU A 146 15.00 -12.23 12.82
C LEU A 146 15.12 -13.47 11.94
N GLY A 147 15.14 -14.65 12.56
CA GLY A 147 15.20 -15.95 11.87
C GLY A 147 13.85 -16.41 11.32
N ILE A 148 13.81 -17.59 10.71
CA ILE A 148 12.55 -18.26 10.35
C ILE A 148 11.91 -18.80 11.62
N VAL A 149 10.65 -18.44 11.89
CA VAL A 149 9.94 -18.85 13.11
C VAL A 149 8.98 -19.98 12.81
N ARG A 150 9.07 -21.09 13.55
CA ARG A 150 8.04 -22.13 13.51
C ARG A 150 6.87 -21.73 14.40
N VAL A 151 5.67 -21.71 13.82
CA VAL A 151 4.43 -21.38 14.52
C VAL A 151 3.57 -22.64 14.67
N GLU A 152 3.32 -23.04 15.91
CA GLU A 152 2.44 -24.17 16.24
C GLU A 152 1.06 -23.69 16.72
N GLY A 153 0.04 -24.54 16.56
CA GLY A 153 -1.34 -24.25 16.96
C GLY A 153 -2.14 -23.39 15.98
N VAL A 154 -1.59 -23.03 14.82
CA VAL A 154 -2.26 -22.21 13.79
C VAL A 154 -3.01 -23.05 12.77
N LEU A 155 -2.52 -24.24 12.45
CA LEU A 155 -3.16 -25.18 11.52
C LEU A 155 -3.47 -26.49 12.25
N PRO A 156 -4.62 -27.15 11.95
CA PRO A 156 -4.96 -28.44 12.54
C PRO A 156 -4.00 -29.56 12.13
N GLY A 157 -3.84 -30.56 13.02
CA GLY A 157 -3.02 -31.75 12.79
C GLY A 157 -1.52 -31.55 13.03
N HIS A 158 -0.68 -32.28 12.28
CA HIS A 158 0.79 -32.16 12.33
C HIS A 158 1.34 -31.22 11.24
N THR A 159 0.50 -30.38 10.65
CA THR A 159 0.88 -29.39 9.64
C THR A 159 1.75 -28.31 10.27
N LYS A 160 2.90 -28.02 9.68
CA LYS A 160 3.85 -27.05 10.23
C LYS A 160 3.75 -25.73 9.46
N LEU A 161 3.50 -24.63 10.17
CA LEU A 161 3.56 -23.28 9.61
C LEU A 161 4.90 -22.64 9.94
N PHE A 162 5.60 -22.16 8.91
CA PHE A 162 6.84 -21.42 9.02
C PHE A 162 6.58 -19.97 8.65
N ASP A 163 6.81 -19.07 9.60
CA ASP A 163 6.80 -17.64 9.37
C ASP A 163 8.20 -17.18 8.93
N THR A 164 8.32 -16.69 7.70
CA THR A 164 9.60 -16.16 7.21
C THR A 164 9.70 -14.67 7.55
N PRO A 165 10.89 -14.09 7.78
CA PRO A 165 11.05 -12.65 7.89
C PRO A 165 10.42 -11.92 6.68
N GLY A 166 9.88 -10.73 6.92
CA GLY A 166 9.31 -9.91 5.85
C GLY A 166 10.39 -9.47 4.87
N LEU A 167 10.17 -9.69 3.57
CA LEU A 167 11.13 -9.30 2.55
C LEU A 167 11.19 -7.77 2.45
N LEU A 168 12.39 -7.22 2.57
CA LEU A 168 12.65 -5.79 2.36
C LEU A 168 12.75 -5.51 0.86
N ASN A 169 11.89 -4.62 0.37
CA ASN A 169 11.92 -4.19 -1.02
C ASN A 169 12.57 -2.79 -1.10
N PRO A 170 13.84 -2.67 -1.52
CA PRO A 170 14.56 -1.39 -1.51
C PRO A 170 13.96 -0.35 -2.46
N HIS A 171 13.08 -0.77 -3.37
CA HIS A 171 12.36 0.09 -4.30
C HIS A 171 11.06 0.67 -3.73
N GLN A 172 10.66 0.31 -2.50
CA GLN A 172 9.53 0.94 -1.80
C GLN A 172 9.99 2.21 -1.10
N ILE A 173 9.19 3.27 -1.23
CA ILE A 173 9.51 4.57 -0.63
C ILE A 173 9.57 4.52 0.89
N THR A 174 8.75 3.66 1.51
CA THR A 174 8.66 3.47 2.97
C THR A 174 9.98 3.06 3.62
N THR A 175 10.87 2.39 2.87
CA THR A 175 12.21 2.01 3.37
C THR A 175 13.11 3.20 3.63
N ARG A 176 12.83 4.34 3.00
CA ARG A 176 13.57 5.59 3.15
C ARG A 176 12.95 6.54 4.15
N LEU A 177 11.74 6.26 4.63
CA LEU A 177 10.97 7.15 5.51
C LEU A 177 11.26 6.86 6.99
N THR A 178 11.19 7.89 7.84
CA THR A 178 11.22 7.73 9.29
C THR A 178 9.95 7.05 9.79
N ARG A 179 9.93 6.59 11.06
CA ARG A 179 8.72 5.95 11.63
C ARG A 179 7.50 6.88 11.63
N GLU A 180 7.71 8.17 11.86
CA GLU A 180 6.65 9.18 11.83
C GLU A 180 6.10 9.34 10.42
N GLU A 181 6.98 9.50 9.42
CA GLU A 181 6.61 9.59 8.00
C GLU A 181 5.90 8.32 7.51
N GLN A 182 6.38 7.14 7.93
CA GLN A 182 5.74 5.85 7.62
C GLN A 182 4.31 5.77 8.17
N SER A 183 4.04 6.36 9.34
CA SER A 183 2.69 6.38 9.92
C SER A 183 1.71 7.21 9.09
N LEU A 184 2.19 8.26 8.41
CA LEU A 184 1.40 9.10 7.52
C LEU A 184 1.13 8.40 6.18
N VAL A 185 2.14 7.72 5.63
CA VAL A 185 2.03 7.04 4.33
C VAL A 185 1.25 5.73 4.42
N ASN A 186 1.33 5.02 5.54
CA ASN A 186 0.65 3.74 5.72
C ASN A 186 -0.88 3.89 5.62
N ILE A 187 -1.47 3.15 4.69
CA ILE A 187 -2.92 3.11 4.50
C ILE A 187 -3.52 2.27 5.62
N SER A 188 -4.12 2.94 6.60
CA SER A 188 -4.74 2.32 7.79
C SER A 188 -6.25 2.54 7.87
N LYS A 189 -6.81 3.27 6.89
CA LYS A 189 -8.24 3.56 6.74
C LYS A 189 -8.67 3.24 5.32
N GLU A 190 -9.96 3.00 5.15
CA GLU A 190 -10.57 2.82 3.83
C GLU A 190 -10.16 3.97 2.91
N LEU A 191 -9.62 3.59 1.75
CA LEU A 191 -9.19 4.50 0.71
C LEU A 191 -10.37 5.31 0.19
N LYS A 192 -10.17 6.61 0.05
CA LYS A 192 -11.17 7.52 -0.49
C LYS A 192 -10.65 8.14 -1.79
N PRO A 193 -11.47 8.16 -2.86
CA PRO A 193 -11.06 8.79 -4.10
C PRO A 193 -10.96 10.30 -3.88
N ARG A 194 -9.81 10.88 -4.21
CA ARG A 194 -9.59 12.33 -4.25
C ARG A 194 -9.33 12.73 -5.69
N THR A 195 -10.37 13.20 -6.36
CA THR A 195 -10.39 13.36 -7.81
C THR A 195 -10.27 14.82 -8.19
N TYR A 196 -9.37 15.10 -9.12
CA TYR A 196 -9.21 16.38 -9.79
C TYR A 196 -9.63 16.25 -11.25
N ARG A 197 -10.16 17.35 -11.81
CA ARG A 197 -10.33 17.53 -13.25
C ARG A 197 -9.22 18.46 -13.71
N ILE A 198 -8.37 17.96 -14.60
CA ILE A 198 -7.07 18.57 -14.91
C ILE A 198 -6.94 18.74 -16.42
N LYS A 199 -6.26 19.79 -16.85
CA LYS A 199 -5.89 20.02 -18.25
C LYS A 199 -4.37 19.90 -18.42
N ASP A 200 -3.92 19.98 -19.66
CA ASP A 200 -2.51 20.14 -20.00
C ASP A 200 -1.82 21.30 -19.23
N GLY A 201 -0.56 21.09 -18.86
CA GLY A 201 0.25 22.05 -18.11
C GLY A 201 -0.11 22.17 -16.62
N TYR A 202 -0.81 21.18 -16.05
CA TYR A 202 -1.10 21.08 -14.62
C TYR A 202 -0.52 19.81 -14.00
N SER A 203 -0.27 19.90 -12.70
CA SER A 203 0.36 18.87 -11.88
C SER A 203 -0.44 18.58 -10.61
N VAL A 204 -0.42 17.32 -10.16
CA VAL A 204 -0.92 16.88 -8.84
C VAL A 204 0.21 16.28 -8.04
N HIS A 205 0.35 16.73 -6.80
CA HIS A 205 1.28 16.18 -5.82
C HIS A 205 0.55 15.31 -4.80
N ILE A 206 1.18 14.20 -4.42
CA ILE A 206 0.89 13.44 -3.20
C ILE A 206 2.06 13.69 -2.25
N ALA A 207 1.84 14.56 -1.26
CA ALA A 207 2.89 15.05 -0.37
C ALA A 207 4.14 15.52 -1.16
N GLY A 208 5.32 15.50 -0.54
CA GLY A 208 6.60 15.69 -1.21
C GLY A 208 7.17 14.39 -1.78
N LEU A 209 6.32 13.39 -2.09
CA LEU A 209 6.75 12.03 -2.39
C LEU A 209 6.53 11.62 -3.85
N MET A 210 5.47 12.14 -4.48
CA MET A 210 5.13 11.82 -5.86
C MET A 210 4.38 12.99 -6.51
N ARG A 211 4.68 13.27 -7.78
CA ARG A 211 3.97 14.25 -8.61
C ARG A 211 3.61 13.64 -9.96
N LEU A 212 2.42 13.96 -10.46
CA LEU A 212 1.96 13.65 -11.80
C LEU A 212 1.75 14.95 -12.58
N ASP A 213 2.37 15.08 -13.75
CA ASP A 213 2.18 16.19 -14.69
C ASP A 213 1.41 15.68 -15.91
N ILE A 214 0.43 16.47 -16.36
CA ILE A 214 -0.25 16.28 -17.64
C ILE A 214 0.51 17.10 -18.68
N GLU A 215 1.40 16.44 -19.45
CA GLU A 215 2.22 17.13 -20.45
C GLU A 215 1.38 17.48 -21.67
N GLU A 216 0.78 16.46 -22.28
CA GLU A 216 -0.02 16.58 -23.48
C GLU A 216 -1.26 15.69 -23.36
N SER A 217 -2.39 16.16 -23.88
CA SER A 217 -3.60 15.35 -23.98
C SER A 217 -4.36 15.66 -25.25
N SER A 218 -4.89 14.59 -25.87
CA SER A 218 -5.81 14.69 -27.01
C SER A 218 -7.21 15.18 -26.63
N VAL A 219 -7.48 15.36 -25.34
CA VAL A 219 -8.76 15.84 -24.81
C VAL A 219 -8.56 17.04 -23.89
N ASP A 220 -9.57 17.91 -23.83
CA ASP A 220 -9.50 19.15 -23.02
C ASP A 220 -9.25 18.91 -21.54
N THR A 221 -9.78 17.81 -20.99
CA THR A 221 -9.63 17.51 -19.57
C THR A 221 -9.49 16.01 -19.29
N VAL A 222 -8.57 15.69 -18.39
CA VAL A 222 -8.28 14.38 -17.84
C VAL A 222 -8.75 14.33 -16.38
N TYR A 223 -9.32 13.21 -15.96
CA TYR A 223 -9.67 12.98 -14.56
C TYR A 223 -8.55 12.21 -13.87
N VAL A 224 -7.98 12.80 -12.83
CA VAL A 224 -6.92 12.19 -12.03
C VAL A 224 -7.43 11.96 -10.63
N THR A 225 -7.44 10.71 -10.19
CA THR A 225 -7.84 10.33 -8.83
C THR A 225 -6.64 9.83 -8.05
N ALA A 226 -6.30 10.51 -6.95
CA ALA A 226 -5.25 10.09 -6.05
C ALA A 226 -5.77 9.06 -5.04
N TRP A 227 -5.22 7.85 -5.11
CA TRP A 227 -5.46 6.76 -4.18
C TRP A 227 -4.22 6.56 -3.31
N ALA A 228 -4.23 7.23 -2.16
CA ALA A 228 -3.14 7.19 -1.20
C ALA A 228 -3.72 7.39 0.20
N SER A 229 -2.88 7.22 1.24
CA SER A 229 -3.29 7.45 2.63
C SER A 229 -4.03 8.79 2.77
N PRO A 230 -5.16 8.81 3.49
CA PRO A 230 -5.94 10.03 3.68
C PRO A 230 -5.22 11.03 4.57
N TYR A 231 -4.07 10.71 5.18
CA TYR A 231 -3.28 11.67 5.95
C TYR A 231 -2.32 12.49 5.08
N LEU A 232 -2.08 12.06 3.85
CA LEU A 232 -1.16 12.75 2.94
C LEU A 232 -1.84 13.98 2.33
N PRO A 233 -1.23 15.17 2.41
CA PRO A 233 -1.71 16.36 1.73
C PRO A 233 -1.59 16.17 0.22
N LEU A 234 -2.54 16.73 -0.52
CA LEU A 234 -2.48 16.81 -1.96
C LEU A 234 -2.35 18.27 -2.39
N HIS A 235 -1.75 18.50 -3.55
CA HIS A 235 -1.70 19.83 -4.15
C HIS A 235 -1.84 19.76 -5.66
N MET A 236 -2.84 20.45 -6.21
CA MET A 236 -2.98 20.66 -7.65
C MET A 236 -2.58 22.09 -8.03
N GLY A 237 -1.70 22.24 -9.00
CA GLY A 237 -1.27 23.55 -9.49
C GLY A 237 -0.77 23.48 -10.93
N LYS A 238 -0.37 24.62 -11.50
CA LYS A 238 0.26 24.64 -12.82
C LYS A 238 1.66 24.03 -12.76
N THR A 239 2.06 23.30 -13.80
CA THR A 239 3.36 22.64 -13.88
C THR A 239 4.52 23.63 -13.92
N GLU A 240 4.31 24.85 -14.45
CA GLU A 240 5.31 25.93 -14.44
C GLU A 240 5.79 26.30 -13.02
N ASN A 241 4.91 26.15 -12.01
CA ASN A 241 5.22 26.43 -10.61
C ASN A 241 5.80 25.22 -9.86
N ALA A 242 5.98 24.08 -10.53
CA ALA A 242 6.34 22.84 -9.85
C ALA A 242 7.77 22.86 -9.29
N GLY A 243 8.67 23.69 -9.83
CA GLY A 243 9.99 23.96 -9.24
C GLY A 243 9.86 24.67 -7.88
N THR A 244 9.10 25.76 -7.84
CA THR A 244 8.78 26.49 -6.60
C THR A 244 8.11 25.59 -5.56
N MET A 245 7.24 24.68 -5.98
CA MET A 245 6.63 23.69 -5.07
C MET A 245 7.65 22.82 -4.35
N VAL A 246 8.71 22.39 -5.05
CA VAL A 246 9.78 21.58 -4.45
C VAL A 246 10.63 22.43 -3.50
N GLU A 247 10.95 23.66 -3.89
CA GLU A 247 11.84 24.53 -3.12
C GLU A 247 11.18 25.09 -1.86
N GLU A 248 9.93 25.53 -1.94
CA GLU A 248 9.26 26.29 -0.87
C GLU A 248 8.29 25.47 -0.03
N HIS A 249 7.83 24.31 -0.51
CA HIS A 249 6.74 23.58 0.16
C HIS A 249 7.07 22.14 0.58
N PHE A 250 8.10 21.50 0.01
CA PHE A 250 8.51 20.17 0.44
C PHE A 250 9.15 20.24 1.82
N GLY A 251 8.79 19.31 2.72
CA GLY A 251 9.24 19.40 4.12
C GLY A 251 8.36 20.30 4.98
N LEU A 252 7.49 21.14 4.40
CA LEU A 252 6.62 22.09 5.11
C LEU A 252 5.13 21.75 4.95
N GLN A 253 4.50 22.15 3.85
CA GLN A 253 3.09 21.87 3.58
C GLN A 253 2.91 20.54 2.84
N LEU A 254 3.90 20.14 2.03
CA LEU A 254 3.96 18.85 1.36
C LEU A 254 4.82 17.87 2.16
N GLN A 255 4.25 17.39 3.27
CA GLN A 255 4.86 16.36 4.12
C GLN A 255 4.14 15.01 3.95
N PRO A 256 4.85 13.87 4.05
CA PRO A 256 6.31 13.72 4.10
C PRO A 256 7.04 14.16 2.82
N PRO A 257 8.36 14.41 2.88
CA PRO A 257 9.24 14.36 4.07
C PRO A 257 8.87 15.40 5.12
N ILE A 258 9.25 15.18 6.40
CA ILE A 258 8.99 16.13 7.50
C ILE A 258 10.26 16.95 7.75
N GLY A 259 10.19 18.26 7.49
CA GLY A 259 11.31 19.19 7.59
C GLY A 259 12.07 19.40 6.27
N GLU A 260 12.57 20.61 6.04
CA GLU A 260 13.25 21.00 4.80
C GLU A 260 14.57 20.24 4.58
N THR A 261 15.35 20.05 5.65
CA THR A 261 16.62 19.32 5.59
C THR A 261 16.42 17.87 5.15
N ARG A 262 15.29 17.29 5.56
CA ARG A 262 14.91 15.91 5.29
C ARG A 262 14.71 15.63 3.80
N VAL A 263 14.27 16.62 3.02
CA VAL A 263 14.05 16.50 1.57
C VAL A 263 15.30 15.99 0.84
N LYS A 264 16.47 16.51 1.21
CA LYS A 264 17.76 16.16 0.59
C LYS A 264 18.21 14.74 0.92
N GLU A 265 17.77 14.19 2.05
CA GLU A 265 18.13 12.85 2.50
C GLU A 265 17.37 11.74 1.76
N LEU A 266 16.19 12.04 1.18
CA LEU A 266 15.39 11.04 0.47
C LEU A 266 15.95 10.67 -0.91
N GLY A 267 16.84 11.49 -1.46
CA GLY A 267 17.52 11.26 -2.72
C GLY A 267 17.17 12.28 -3.79
N LYS A 268 17.42 11.93 -5.05
CA LYS A 268 17.18 12.80 -6.20
C LYS A 268 15.78 12.60 -6.74
N TRP A 269 15.14 13.68 -7.17
CA TRP A 269 13.87 13.58 -7.86
C TRP A 269 14.09 13.29 -9.35
N VAL A 270 13.43 12.25 -9.86
CA VAL A 270 13.60 11.77 -11.23
C VAL A 270 12.27 11.70 -11.96
N ARG A 271 12.30 12.05 -13.25
CA ARG A 271 11.15 11.99 -14.16
C ARG A 271 11.05 10.63 -14.83
N LYS A 272 9.84 10.09 -14.92
CA LYS A 272 9.47 8.96 -15.79
C LYS A 272 8.27 9.35 -16.63
N GLU A 273 8.36 9.16 -17.92
CA GLU A 273 7.29 9.50 -18.87
C GLU A 273 6.48 8.25 -19.23
N PHE A 274 5.16 8.42 -19.37
CA PHE A 274 4.22 7.38 -19.74
C PHE A 274 3.27 7.89 -20.82
N HIS A 275 3.10 7.09 -21.87
CA HIS A 275 2.05 7.29 -22.86
C HIS A 275 0.87 6.40 -22.48
N ILE A 276 -0.30 6.99 -22.35
CA ILE A 276 -1.51 6.27 -21.94
C ILE A 276 -2.65 6.52 -22.91
N SER A 277 -3.54 5.56 -23.00
CA SER A 277 -4.82 5.69 -23.69
C SER A 277 -5.96 5.20 -22.80
N GLY A 278 -7.13 5.78 -22.99
CA GLY A 278 -8.33 5.46 -22.24
C GLY A 278 -9.57 5.59 -23.10
N ASN A 279 -10.61 4.84 -22.75
CA ASN A 279 -11.84 4.76 -23.53
C ASN A 279 -13.06 5.36 -22.81
N SER A 280 -12.89 5.88 -21.59
CA SER A 280 -13.99 6.38 -20.76
C SER A 280 -13.54 7.52 -19.85
N TRP A 281 -14.38 8.54 -19.76
CA TRP A 281 -14.21 9.61 -18.78
C TRP A 281 -14.74 9.20 -17.40
N ASP A 282 -15.77 8.35 -17.33
CA ASP A 282 -16.42 7.92 -16.08
C ASP A 282 -15.65 6.89 -15.25
N SER A 283 -14.70 6.20 -15.87
CA SER A 283 -13.90 5.17 -15.22
C SER A 283 -12.42 5.39 -15.49
N SER A 284 -11.62 5.21 -14.45
CA SER A 284 -10.17 5.15 -14.60
C SER A 284 -9.81 3.94 -15.49
N SER A 285 -8.93 4.17 -16.46
CA SER A 285 -8.45 3.14 -17.39
C SER A 285 -7.10 2.59 -16.94
N VAL A 286 -6.22 3.47 -16.46
CA VAL A 286 -4.87 3.14 -16.04
C VAL A 286 -4.57 3.67 -14.65
N ASP A 287 -3.70 2.96 -13.94
CA ASP A 287 -3.07 3.42 -12.70
C ASP A 287 -1.58 3.64 -12.94
N ILE A 288 -1.04 4.70 -12.36
CA ILE A 288 0.39 4.91 -12.19
C ILE A 288 0.68 4.77 -10.69
N ALA A 289 1.26 3.64 -10.29
CA ALA A 289 1.50 3.29 -8.90
C ALA A 289 2.95 3.47 -8.49
N ALA A 290 3.20 4.13 -7.36
CA ALA A 290 4.51 4.22 -6.73
C ALA A 290 4.57 3.28 -5.52
N ALA A 291 5.56 2.40 -5.50
CA ALA A 291 5.69 1.34 -4.49
C ALA A 291 5.77 1.90 -3.07
N GLY A 292 4.84 1.48 -2.21
CA GLY A 292 4.77 1.90 -0.81
C GLY A 292 4.06 3.23 -0.55
N LEU A 293 3.46 3.89 -1.56
CA LEU A 293 2.78 5.18 -1.40
C LEU A 293 1.29 5.12 -1.74
N GLY A 294 0.98 4.59 -2.93
CA GLY A 294 -0.33 4.72 -3.55
C GLY A 294 -0.19 4.89 -5.05
N TRP A 295 -1.25 5.39 -5.70
CA TRP A 295 -1.27 5.58 -7.14
C TRP A 295 -2.16 6.73 -7.59
N PHE A 296 -1.91 7.19 -8.81
CA PHE A 296 -2.86 8.01 -9.55
C PHE A 296 -3.64 7.12 -10.51
N ALA A 297 -4.96 7.13 -10.40
CA ALA A 297 -5.86 6.50 -11.36
C ALA A 297 -6.31 7.56 -12.38
N VAL A 298 -6.12 7.28 -13.66
CA VAL A 298 -6.36 8.24 -14.75
C VAL A 298 -7.54 7.79 -15.61
N GLY A 299 -8.56 8.63 -15.68
CA GLY A 299 -9.74 8.48 -16.53
C GLY A 299 -9.74 9.51 -17.65
N LEU A 300 -9.73 9.03 -18.90
CA LEU A 300 -9.85 9.84 -20.10
C LEU A 300 -10.46 9.02 -21.24
N LYS A 301 -10.99 9.71 -22.25
CA LYS A 301 -11.45 9.12 -23.51
C LYS A 301 -10.58 9.65 -24.66
N GLY A 302 -9.38 9.13 -24.78
CA GLY A 302 -8.35 9.59 -25.70
C GLY A 302 -6.96 9.15 -25.23
N GLU A 303 -5.95 9.84 -25.72
CA GLU A 303 -4.54 9.64 -25.40
C GLU A 303 -3.97 10.82 -24.59
N ALA A 304 -2.99 10.54 -23.75
CA ALA A 304 -2.23 11.54 -22.99
C ALA A 304 -0.78 11.10 -22.74
N VAL A 305 0.12 12.08 -22.69
CA VAL A 305 1.50 11.94 -22.25
C VAL A 305 1.60 12.48 -20.82
N LEU A 306 2.07 11.64 -19.91
CA LEU A 306 2.14 11.94 -18.49
C LEU A 306 3.57 11.82 -17.99
N SER A 307 3.98 12.76 -17.14
CA SER A 307 5.25 12.66 -16.42
C SER A 307 5.01 12.40 -14.94
N VAL A 308 5.75 11.44 -14.40
CA VAL A 308 5.70 11.09 -13.00
C VAL A 308 7.05 11.38 -12.38
N TRP A 309 7.02 12.13 -11.29
CA TRP A 309 8.20 12.48 -10.53
C TRP A 309 8.14 11.84 -9.15
N THR A 310 9.22 11.18 -8.77
CA THR A 310 9.42 10.63 -7.43
C THR A 310 10.92 10.49 -7.18
N TYR A 311 11.30 9.99 -6.01
CA TYR A 311 12.70 9.77 -5.68
C TYR A 311 13.32 8.64 -6.50
N ASP A 312 14.60 8.79 -6.81
CA ASP A 312 15.40 7.85 -7.59
C ASP A 312 15.39 6.45 -6.98
N GLY A 313 15.27 5.40 -7.80
CA GLY A 313 15.24 4.02 -7.33
C GLY A 313 13.88 3.53 -6.78
N ILE A 314 12.88 4.40 -6.65
CA ILE A 314 11.50 3.99 -6.34
C ILE A 314 10.85 3.37 -7.59
N ASP A 315 10.21 2.21 -7.41
CA ASP A 315 9.49 1.53 -8.49
C ASP A 315 8.20 2.28 -8.79
N VAL A 316 7.99 2.59 -10.07
CA VAL A 316 6.80 3.27 -10.58
C VAL A 316 6.28 2.43 -11.73
N VAL A 317 5.04 1.97 -11.59
CA VAL A 317 4.46 0.96 -12.47
C VAL A 317 3.19 1.49 -13.10
N LEU A 318 3.13 1.49 -14.43
CA LEU A 318 1.91 1.65 -15.19
C LEU A 318 1.16 0.30 -15.21
N ARG A 319 -0.13 0.31 -14.85
CA ARG A 319 -0.95 -0.90 -14.76
C ARG A 319 -2.42 -0.60 -15.07
N ASN A 320 -3.20 -1.66 -15.30
CA ASN A 320 -4.65 -1.54 -15.41
C ASN A 320 -5.26 -1.00 -14.11
N ALA A 321 -6.31 -0.17 -14.21
CA ALA A 321 -6.93 0.44 -13.05
C ALA A 321 -7.52 -0.58 -12.06
N LEU A 322 -7.01 -0.56 -10.82
CA LEU A 322 -7.53 -1.37 -9.71
C LEU A 322 -8.91 -0.88 -9.27
N LEU A 323 -9.00 0.44 -9.00
CA LEU A 323 -10.23 1.10 -8.57
C LEU A 323 -10.74 2.01 -9.69
N PRO A 324 -11.80 1.61 -10.42
CA PRO A 324 -12.32 2.38 -11.56
C PRO A 324 -12.96 3.70 -11.14
N ASN A 325 -13.61 3.71 -9.99
CA ASN A 325 -14.55 4.75 -9.58
C ASN A 325 -13.80 6.00 -9.13
N ARG A 326 -14.14 7.14 -9.72
CA ARG A 326 -13.71 8.46 -9.26
C ARG A 326 -14.69 9.02 -8.23
N SER A 327 -14.30 10.10 -7.54
CA SER A 327 -15.21 10.88 -6.70
C SER A 327 -16.16 11.72 -7.58
N TYR A 328 -17.42 11.86 -7.17
CA TYR A 328 -18.37 12.81 -7.78
C TYR A 328 -18.18 14.24 -7.25
N ILE A 329 -17.48 14.39 -6.13
CA ILE A 329 -17.10 15.68 -5.56
C ILE A 329 -15.62 15.86 -5.84
N PHE A 330 -15.30 16.83 -6.70
CA PHE A 330 -13.91 17.10 -7.09
C PHE A 330 -13.20 17.96 -6.07
N GLU A 331 -11.91 17.67 -5.90
CA GLU A 331 -10.98 18.51 -5.17
C GLU A 331 -10.69 19.78 -5.98
N VAL A 332 -10.34 20.85 -5.25
CA VAL A 332 -10.07 22.19 -5.83
C VAL A 332 -8.56 22.39 -5.98
N ALA A 333 -8.17 23.29 -6.88
CA ALA A 333 -6.79 23.74 -7.02
C ALA A 333 -6.20 24.24 -5.70
N GLY A 334 -4.89 24.10 -5.54
CA GLY A 334 -4.15 24.43 -4.33
C GLY A 334 -4.06 23.26 -3.35
N PHE A 335 -3.80 23.58 -2.09
CA PHE A 335 -3.59 22.59 -1.03
C PHE A 335 -4.90 21.97 -0.58
N THR A 336 -4.98 20.65 -0.69
CA THR A 336 -6.02 19.84 -0.09
C THR A 336 -5.45 19.17 1.16
N VAL A 337 -5.63 19.81 2.31
CA VAL A 337 -5.32 19.17 3.60
C VAL A 337 -6.47 18.22 3.94
N SER A 338 -6.13 17.00 4.35
CA SER A 338 -7.12 16.07 4.86
C SER A 338 -7.84 16.66 6.07
N LYS A 339 -9.17 16.65 6.05
CA LYS A 339 -10.04 17.03 7.19
C LYS A 339 -9.71 16.28 8.50
N ILE A 340 -8.94 15.20 8.41
CA ILE A 340 -8.51 14.39 9.55
C ILE A 340 -7.25 14.98 10.20
N VAL A 341 -6.29 15.45 9.40
CA VAL A 341 -5.09 16.15 9.89
C VAL A 341 -5.49 17.49 10.48
N SER A 342 -6.40 18.24 9.85
CA SER A 342 -6.88 19.50 10.40
C SER A 342 -7.61 19.35 11.75
N LYS A 343 -8.28 18.21 12.00
CA LYS A 343 -8.87 17.90 13.32
C LYS A 343 -7.82 17.48 14.35
N ALA A 344 -6.78 16.76 13.94
CA ALA A 344 -5.66 16.40 14.81
C ALA A 344 -4.87 17.66 15.21
N ASP A 345 -4.58 18.54 14.25
CA ASP A 345 -3.95 19.84 14.46
C ASP A 345 -4.82 20.79 15.28
N GLN A 346 -6.15 20.78 15.11
CA GLN A 346 -7.06 21.53 15.97
C GLN A 346 -7.14 20.95 17.40
N ALA A 347 -6.94 19.65 17.56
CA ALA A 347 -6.92 19.00 18.88
C ALA A 347 -5.60 19.26 19.61
N SER A 348 -4.47 19.33 18.91
CA SER A 348 -3.17 19.71 19.45
C SER A 348 -3.01 21.22 19.66
N ASN A 349 -3.63 22.06 18.81
CA ASN A 349 -3.62 23.53 18.93
C ASN A 349 -4.76 24.10 19.79
N ARG A 350 -5.41 23.32 20.66
CA ARG A 350 -6.25 23.94 21.69
C ARG A 350 -5.34 24.77 22.61
N PRO A 351 -5.47 26.10 22.65
CA PRO A 351 -4.62 26.90 23.52
C PRO A 351 -4.90 26.49 24.96
N HIS A 352 -3.83 26.35 25.74
CA HIS A 352 -3.85 26.18 27.20
C HIS A 352 -4.40 27.44 27.93
N HIS A 353 -5.51 28.04 27.45
CA HIS A 353 -6.08 29.26 28.03
C HIS A 353 -7.15 29.01 29.09
N ARG A 354 -7.34 27.77 29.54
CA ARG A 354 -8.29 27.45 30.64
C ARG A 354 -7.66 27.26 32.01
N SER A 355 -6.33 27.23 32.14
CA SER A 355 -5.64 27.08 33.44
C SER A 355 -5.24 28.41 34.09
N GLU A 356 -5.01 29.49 33.34
CA GLU A 356 -4.58 30.78 33.93
C GLU A 356 -5.73 31.67 34.41
N LYS A 357 -6.94 31.56 33.84
CA LYS A 357 -8.10 32.32 34.32
C LYS A 357 -8.65 31.82 35.66
N LYS A 358 -8.35 30.59 36.07
CA LYS A 358 -8.74 30.08 37.40
C LYS A 358 -7.76 30.46 38.52
N ARG A 359 -6.48 30.71 38.21
CA ARG A 359 -5.49 31.21 39.20
C ARG A 359 -5.61 32.70 39.46
N LYS A 360 -5.94 33.53 38.45
CA LYS A 360 -6.16 34.97 38.68
C LYS A 360 -7.49 35.31 39.38
N GLN A 361 -8.46 34.38 39.44
CA GLN A 361 -9.72 34.57 40.19
C GLN A 361 -9.66 34.04 41.63
N SER A 362 -8.70 33.21 42.00
CA SER A 362 -8.46 32.84 43.41
C SER A 362 -7.72 33.95 44.15
N ASP A 363 -6.70 34.54 43.53
CA ASP A 363 -5.81 35.49 44.21
C ASP A 363 -6.43 36.90 44.37
N GLN A 364 -7.53 37.19 43.67
CA GLN A 364 -8.31 38.43 43.85
C GLN A 364 -9.47 38.31 44.85
N LYS A 365 -9.78 37.10 45.35
CA LYS A 365 -10.84 36.89 46.35
C LYS A 365 -10.32 36.79 47.79
N GLU A 366 -9.02 36.67 48.01
CA GLU A 366 -8.41 36.65 49.35
C GLU A 366 -7.88 38.03 49.81
N SER A 367 -7.96 39.09 49.00
CA SER A 367 -7.43 40.42 49.34
C SER A 367 -8.49 41.50 49.61
N VAL A 368 -9.79 41.16 49.68
CA VAL A 368 -10.88 42.13 49.98
C VAL A 368 -11.87 41.56 51.02
N ALA A 369 -11.34 41.05 52.14
CA ALA A 369 -12.11 40.78 53.35
C ALA A 369 -11.30 41.23 54.59
N CYS A 370 -11.12 42.54 54.70
CA CYS A 370 -11.00 43.30 55.94
C CYS A 370 -11.88 44.54 55.80
#